data_AF-U1QJC7-F1
#
_entry.id   AF-U1QJC7-F1
#
_cell.length_a   1.000
_cell.length_b   1.000
_cell.length_c   1.000
_cell.angle_alpha   90.00
_cell.angle_beta   90.00
_cell.angle_gamma   90.00
#
_symmetry.space_group_name_H-M   'P 1'
#
loop_
_entity.id
_entity.type
_entity.pdbx_description
1 polymer ?
#
loop_
_entity_poly.entity_id
_entity_poly.type
_entity_poly.pdbx_seq_one_letter_code
_entity_poly.pdbx_strand_id
1 'polypeptide(L)'
;DMCISAGKEMLSDSGKAVWQSGKDIFGAGYRLDDVNYLYGKNMVNEIDAIAAVRGGTALLELTGTGKAIGSGINLIAPATKKILTNSIIHADDITSRLRDLYNREVTIYRVEGTPNERLIINDMGDVFITGDTTLYLNFGSKKRAIEYLQQKIDQNLPNAEIKSFVIPREYRKQIQDLAVAEKDIRVKDPDRVRPVIADPTKAKHQYGLRASQIEELKYKIKQGSGKNGN
;
A
#
# COMPACT_ATOMS: atom_id res chain seq x y z
N ASP A 1 33.87 -29.35 6.77
CA ASP A 1 33.08 -28.11 6.60
C ASP A 1 32.78 -27.68 5.16
N MET A 2 32.63 -28.61 4.21
CA MET A 2 32.40 -28.26 2.78
C MET A 2 31.13 -28.90 2.20
N CYS A 3 30.11 -29.17 3.02
CA CYS A 3 28.84 -29.76 2.56
C CYS A 3 27.58 -29.07 3.10
N ILE A 4 27.69 -28.01 3.91
CA ILE A 4 26.53 -27.30 4.49
C ILE A 4 26.22 -25.99 3.74
N SER A 5 27.22 -25.38 3.09
CA SER A 5 27.03 -24.12 2.32
C SER A 5 26.29 -24.33 0.99
N ALA A 6 26.60 -25.42 0.27
CA ALA A 6 25.99 -25.71 -1.03
C ALA A 6 24.47 -25.95 -0.94
N GLY A 7 23.99 -26.61 0.12
CA GLY A 7 22.56 -26.84 0.33
C GLY A 7 21.78 -25.54 0.61
N LYS A 8 22.40 -24.58 1.29
CA LYS A 8 21.77 -23.29 1.62
C LYS A 8 21.68 -22.37 0.40
N GLU A 9 22.70 -22.37 -0.45
CA GLU A 9 22.70 -21.65 -1.73
C GLU A 9 21.72 -22.29 -2.73
N MET A 10 21.70 -23.62 -2.86
CA MET A 10 20.76 -24.31 -3.74
C MET A 10 19.29 -24.15 -3.32
N LEU A 11 19.00 -24.14 -2.01
CA LEU A 11 17.65 -23.84 -1.50
C LEU A 11 17.27 -22.37 -1.70
N SER A 12 18.22 -21.43 -1.56
CA SER A 12 18.04 -20.02 -1.90
C SER A 12 17.68 -19.86 -3.38
N ASP A 13 18.43 -20.51 -4.26
CA ASP A 13 18.31 -20.32 -5.70
C ASP A 13 17.10 -21.05 -6.28
N SER A 14 16.80 -22.24 -5.77
CA SER A 14 15.54 -22.94 -6.06
C SER A 14 14.34 -22.15 -5.53
N GLY A 15 14.48 -21.51 -4.36
CA GLY A 15 13.51 -20.59 -3.80
C GLY A 15 13.22 -19.43 -4.74
N LYS A 16 14.25 -18.68 -5.16
CA LYS A 16 14.14 -17.55 -6.10
C LYS A 16 13.52 -17.96 -7.45
N ALA A 17 13.91 -19.12 -7.99
CA ALA A 17 13.36 -19.64 -9.24
C ALA A 17 11.86 -19.96 -9.14
N VAL A 18 11.43 -20.55 -8.02
CA VAL A 18 10.00 -20.83 -7.73
C VAL A 18 9.20 -19.52 -7.63
N TRP A 19 9.75 -18.43 -7.05
CA TRP A 19 9.07 -17.13 -6.99
C TRP A 19 8.88 -16.45 -8.34
N GLN A 20 9.88 -16.53 -9.21
CA GLN A 20 9.76 -16.03 -10.58
C GLN A 20 8.78 -16.86 -11.41
N SER A 21 8.62 -18.15 -11.07
CA SER A 21 7.69 -19.05 -11.76
C SER A 21 6.20 -18.76 -11.49
N GLY A 22 5.87 -17.98 -10.46
CA GLY A 22 4.49 -17.72 -10.04
C GLY A 22 3.77 -18.97 -9.50
N LYS A 23 4.53 -19.96 -9.02
CA LYS A 23 4.03 -21.16 -8.36
C LYS A 23 4.65 -21.30 -6.98
N ASP A 24 3.93 -21.89 -6.05
CA ASP A 24 4.50 -22.26 -4.74
C ASP A 24 5.25 -23.59 -4.84
N ILE A 25 5.82 -24.02 -3.71
CA ILE A 25 6.57 -25.28 -3.64
C ILE A 25 5.67 -26.52 -3.89
N PHE A 26 4.35 -26.36 -3.80
CA PHE A 26 3.35 -27.38 -4.09
C PHE A 26 2.76 -27.24 -5.51
N GLY A 27 3.26 -26.29 -6.30
CA GLY A 27 2.80 -26.03 -7.67
C GLY A 27 1.52 -25.21 -7.78
N ALA A 28 0.95 -24.71 -6.68
CA ALA A 28 -0.21 -23.83 -6.70
C ALA A 28 0.20 -22.43 -7.19
N GLY A 29 -0.52 -21.93 -8.19
CA GLY A 29 -0.22 -20.65 -8.81
C GLY A 29 -0.53 -19.48 -7.87
N TYR A 30 0.41 -18.55 -7.71
CA TYR A 30 0.14 -17.24 -7.14
C TYR A 30 0.73 -16.14 -8.03
N ARG A 31 0.12 -14.97 -8.00
CA ARG A 31 0.63 -13.79 -8.69
C ARG A 31 1.56 -13.04 -7.76
N LEU A 32 2.83 -12.92 -8.13
CA LEU A 32 3.82 -12.18 -7.36
C LEU A 32 3.40 -10.72 -7.08
N ASP A 33 2.63 -10.12 -7.99
CA ASP A 33 2.06 -8.78 -7.79
C ASP A 33 1.07 -8.72 -6.62
N ASP A 34 0.31 -9.77 -6.38
CA ASP A 34 -0.67 -9.89 -5.30
C ASP A 34 0.06 -10.03 -3.96
N VAL A 35 1.12 -10.85 -3.94
CA VAL A 35 2.00 -11.02 -2.79
C VAL A 35 2.71 -9.72 -2.45
N ASN A 36 3.32 -9.07 -3.45
CA ASN A 36 3.97 -7.78 -3.28
C ASN A 36 3.00 -6.70 -2.79
N TYR A 37 1.75 -6.73 -3.26
CA TYR A 37 0.72 -5.82 -2.78
C TYR A 37 0.38 -6.05 -1.33
N LEU A 38 0.10 -7.29 -0.94
CA LEU A 38 -0.24 -7.67 0.44
C LEU A 38 0.80 -7.15 1.43
N TYR A 39 2.08 -7.41 1.15
CA TYR A 39 3.19 -7.01 2.01
C TYR A 39 3.69 -5.58 1.78
N GLY A 40 3.27 -4.92 0.69
CA GLY A 40 3.68 -3.55 0.34
C GLY A 40 5.16 -3.38 0.00
N LYS A 41 5.85 -4.49 -0.29
CA LYS A 41 7.30 -4.53 -0.59
C LYS A 41 7.61 -5.59 -1.65
N ASN A 42 8.86 -5.67 -2.10
CA ASN A 42 9.28 -6.72 -3.05
C ASN A 42 9.56 -7.99 -2.26
N MET A 43 8.73 -9.01 -2.42
CA MET A 43 8.88 -10.27 -1.69
C MET A 43 9.82 -11.26 -2.39
N VAL A 44 10.32 -10.97 -3.61
CA VAL A 44 11.25 -11.86 -4.33
C VAL A 44 12.53 -12.16 -3.54
N ASN A 45 12.98 -11.21 -2.72
CA ASN A 45 14.27 -11.30 -2.01
C ASN A 45 14.12 -11.69 -0.53
N GLU A 46 12.90 -11.92 -0.03
CA GLU A 46 12.65 -12.14 1.41
C GLU A 46 12.26 -13.59 1.72
N ILE A 47 13.24 -14.49 1.60
CA ILE A 47 13.10 -15.95 1.74
C ILE A 47 12.49 -16.38 3.10
N ASP A 48 12.75 -15.66 4.18
CA ASP A 48 12.29 -16.06 5.53
C ASP A 48 10.85 -15.63 5.83
N ALA A 49 10.41 -14.44 5.38
CA ALA A 49 9.01 -14.00 5.49
C ALA A 49 8.05 -14.87 4.65
N ILE A 50 8.62 -15.56 3.68
CA ILE A 50 7.97 -16.43 2.70
C ILE A 50 7.57 -17.80 3.30
N ALA A 51 8.27 -18.33 4.30
CA ALA A 51 7.89 -19.59 4.94
C ALA A 51 6.50 -19.52 5.59
N ALA A 52 6.10 -18.35 6.11
CA ALA A 52 4.76 -18.06 6.62
C ALA A 52 3.68 -17.96 5.52
N VAL A 53 4.08 -17.70 4.28
CA VAL A 53 3.17 -17.69 3.10
C VAL A 53 2.98 -19.10 2.54
N ARG A 54 4.05 -19.92 2.52
CA ARG A 54 4.04 -21.33 2.06
C ARG A 54 3.16 -22.26 2.89
N GLY A 55 2.69 -21.83 4.06
CA GLY A 55 1.93 -22.65 5.00
C GLY A 55 0.51 -22.18 5.27
N GLY A 56 -0.16 -21.42 4.38
CA GLY A 56 -1.50 -20.88 4.70
C GLY A 56 -1.54 -20.01 5.97
N THR A 57 -0.37 -19.66 6.52
CA THR A 57 -0.22 -19.10 7.85
C THR A 57 -0.27 -17.59 7.91
N ALA A 58 -0.08 -16.90 6.79
CA ALA A 58 -0.35 -15.46 6.72
C ALA A 58 -1.82 -15.13 7.10
N LEU A 59 -2.76 -16.04 6.83
CA LEU A 59 -4.15 -15.94 7.29
C LEU A 59 -4.32 -16.45 8.74
N LEU A 60 -3.59 -17.51 9.14
CA LEU A 60 -3.69 -18.09 10.49
C LEU A 60 -3.04 -17.23 11.60
N GLU A 61 -1.94 -16.55 11.33
CA GLU A 61 -1.29 -15.62 12.28
C GLU A 61 -2.18 -14.39 12.56
N LEU A 62 -2.97 -13.95 11.56
CA LEU A 62 -3.99 -12.92 11.75
C LEU A 62 -5.23 -13.44 12.53
N THR A 63 -5.65 -14.70 12.32
CA THR A 63 -6.74 -15.27 13.12
C THR A 63 -6.32 -15.62 14.56
N GLY A 64 -5.04 -15.90 14.80
CA GLY A 64 -4.48 -16.22 16.12
C GLY A 64 -4.28 -15.00 17.03
N THR A 65 -4.07 -13.81 16.45
CA THR A 65 -3.91 -12.56 17.21
C THR A 65 -5.24 -11.84 17.50
N GLY A 66 -6.33 -12.23 16.82
CA GLY A 66 -7.67 -11.64 17.00
C GLY A 66 -8.37 -11.96 18.33
N LYS A 67 -7.83 -12.84 19.18
CA LYS A 67 -8.48 -13.25 20.45
C LYS A 67 -8.01 -12.52 21.71
N ALA A 68 -7.04 -11.61 21.64
CA ALA A 68 -6.44 -11.02 22.86
C ALA A 68 -6.61 -9.50 23.04
N ILE A 69 -7.43 -8.81 22.23
CA ILE A 69 -7.63 -7.35 22.36
C ILE A 69 -8.88 -7.02 23.22
N GLY A 70 -9.39 -8.00 23.97
CA GLY A 70 -10.63 -7.85 24.76
C GLY A 70 -10.47 -7.39 26.21
N SER A 71 -9.26 -7.48 26.80
CA SER A 71 -9.15 -7.34 28.26
C SER A 71 -7.87 -6.63 28.69
N GLY A 72 -8.02 -5.41 29.23
CA GLY A 72 -7.10 -4.84 30.21
C GLY A 72 -6.12 -3.78 29.70
N ILE A 73 -6.60 -2.55 29.49
CA ILE A 73 -5.73 -1.38 29.29
C ILE A 73 -5.61 -0.65 30.63
N ASN A 74 -4.61 -0.98 31.43
CA ASN A 74 -4.14 -0.13 32.54
C ASN A 74 -2.68 -0.48 32.83
N LEU A 75 -1.76 0.21 32.15
CA LEU A 75 -0.34 0.46 32.49
C LEU A 75 0.34 0.95 31.21
N ILE A 76 0.53 2.27 31.04
CA ILE A 76 1.12 2.80 29.79
C ILE A 76 2.34 3.68 30.08
N ALA A 77 3.51 3.16 29.74
CA ALA A 77 4.68 3.97 29.41
C ALA A 77 4.60 4.41 27.92
N PRO A 78 5.14 5.57 27.52
CA PRO A 78 5.01 6.09 26.15
C PRO A 78 5.54 5.16 25.05
N ALA A 79 6.60 4.40 25.35
CA ALA A 79 7.22 3.46 24.41
C ALA A 79 6.31 2.25 24.10
N THR A 80 5.62 1.70 25.10
CA THR A 80 4.68 0.58 24.91
C THR A 80 3.44 1.02 24.14
N LYS A 81 2.95 2.25 24.33
CA LYS A 81 1.86 2.81 23.50
C LYS A 81 2.24 2.83 22.02
N LYS A 82 3.44 3.32 21.68
CA LYS A 82 3.93 3.41 20.30
C LYS A 82 4.07 2.03 19.63
N ILE A 83 4.56 1.03 20.38
CA ILE A 83 4.71 -0.34 19.87
C ILE A 83 3.34 -0.96 19.59
N LEU A 84 2.39 -0.89 20.54
CA LEU A 84 1.03 -1.42 20.34
C LEU A 84 0.31 -0.73 19.17
N THR A 85 0.39 0.61 19.07
CA THR A 85 -0.23 1.36 17.98
C THR A 85 0.31 0.94 16.61
N ASN A 86 1.63 0.76 16.48
CA ASN A 86 2.24 0.32 15.22
C ASN A 86 1.82 -1.10 14.82
N SER A 87 1.69 -2.03 15.77
CA SER A 87 1.22 -3.39 15.50
C SER A 87 -0.23 -3.41 15.03
N ILE A 88 -1.10 -2.61 15.65
CA ILE A 88 -2.51 -2.49 15.25
C ILE A 88 -2.62 -1.87 13.86
N ILE A 89 -1.89 -0.79 13.59
CA ILE A 89 -1.85 -0.15 12.26
C ILE A 89 -1.38 -1.14 11.19
N HIS A 90 -0.40 -1.99 11.52
CA HIS A 90 0.12 -2.96 10.57
C HIS A 90 -0.90 -4.06 10.26
N ALA A 91 -1.61 -4.58 11.27
CA ALA A 91 -2.66 -5.56 11.07
C ALA A 91 -3.85 -4.99 10.27
N ASP A 92 -4.21 -3.73 10.51
CA ASP A 92 -5.27 -3.04 9.76
C ASP A 92 -4.88 -2.79 8.30
N ASP A 93 -3.63 -2.38 8.04
CA ASP A 93 -3.07 -2.23 6.68
C ASP A 93 -3.10 -3.56 5.90
N ILE A 94 -2.70 -4.66 6.52
CA ILE A 94 -2.78 -6.01 5.90
C ILE A 94 -4.24 -6.39 5.63
N THR A 95 -5.13 -6.20 6.60
CA THR A 95 -6.54 -6.54 6.47
C THR A 95 -7.21 -5.75 5.35
N SER A 96 -6.91 -4.45 5.25
CA SER A 96 -7.39 -3.60 4.16
C SER A 96 -6.93 -4.12 2.80
N ARG A 97 -5.65 -4.50 2.69
CA ARG A 97 -5.10 -5.01 1.42
C ARG A 97 -5.63 -6.40 1.05
N LEU A 98 -5.90 -7.26 2.03
CA LEU A 98 -6.58 -8.54 1.79
C LEU A 98 -7.99 -8.33 1.24
N ARG A 99 -8.74 -7.39 1.83
CA ARG A 99 -10.08 -7.01 1.34
C ARG A 99 -10.01 -6.47 -0.10
N ASP A 100 -9.06 -5.58 -0.37
CA ASP A 100 -8.82 -5.02 -1.69
C ASP A 100 -8.49 -6.12 -2.72
N LEU A 101 -7.61 -7.08 -2.36
CA LEU A 101 -7.28 -8.21 -3.21
C LEU A 101 -8.50 -9.07 -3.53
N TYR A 102 -9.29 -9.42 -2.52
CA TYR A 102 -10.49 -10.23 -2.66
C TYR A 102 -11.53 -9.55 -3.57
N ASN A 103 -11.70 -8.24 -3.42
CA ASN A 103 -12.64 -7.44 -4.22
C ASN A 103 -12.10 -7.04 -5.59
N ARG A 104 -10.83 -7.32 -5.91
CA ARG A 104 -10.13 -6.80 -7.10
C ARG A 104 -10.17 -5.27 -7.18
N GLU A 105 -10.05 -4.64 -6.02
CA GLU A 105 -10.08 -3.20 -5.80
C GLU A 105 -8.75 -2.73 -5.19
N VAL A 106 -8.59 -1.42 -5.06
CA VAL A 106 -7.49 -0.79 -4.33
C VAL A 106 -8.05 0.41 -3.59
N THR A 107 -7.76 0.48 -2.29
CA THR A 107 -8.03 1.68 -1.49
C THR A 107 -6.92 2.70 -1.69
N ILE A 108 -7.31 3.88 -2.15
CA ILE A 108 -6.46 5.06 -2.28
C ILE A 108 -6.50 5.84 -0.99
N TYR A 109 -5.34 6.36 -0.59
CA TYR A 109 -5.20 7.27 0.53
C TYR A 109 -4.55 8.58 0.07
N ARG A 110 -5.03 9.69 0.61
CA ARG A 110 -4.43 11.02 0.46
C ARG A 110 -4.44 11.72 1.81
N VAL A 111 -3.30 12.29 2.19
CA VAL A 111 -3.24 13.21 3.33
C VAL A 111 -3.34 14.62 2.76
N GLU A 112 -4.29 15.40 3.25
CA GLU A 112 -4.43 16.80 2.90
C GLU A 112 -4.91 17.62 4.10
N GLY A 113 -4.76 18.94 3.98
CA GLY A 113 -5.13 19.93 4.97
C GLY A 113 -4.96 21.31 4.35
N THR A 114 -5.48 22.35 4.99
CA THR A 114 -5.53 23.69 4.40
C THR A 114 -4.12 24.23 4.11
N PRO A 115 -3.86 24.83 2.92
CA PRO A 115 -4.77 25.11 1.80
C PRO A 115 -4.74 24.07 0.66
N ASN A 116 -4.18 22.88 0.88
CA ASN A 116 -3.91 21.88 -0.16
C ASN A 116 -5.06 20.90 -0.41
N GLU A 117 -6.26 21.25 0.04
CA GLU A 117 -7.47 20.44 -0.05
C GLU A 117 -7.92 20.35 -1.50
N ARG A 118 -8.01 19.11 -2.01
CA ARG A 118 -8.47 18.84 -3.39
C ARG A 118 -9.48 17.72 -3.47
N LEU A 119 -9.63 16.93 -2.40
CA LEU A 119 -10.56 15.83 -2.34
C LEU A 119 -11.75 16.23 -1.48
N ILE A 120 -12.93 16.34 -2.06
CA ILE A 120 -14.16 16.60 -1.32
C ILE A 120 -14.93 15.29 -1.24
N ILE A 121 -15.21 14.83 -0.03
CA ILE A 121 -16.00 13.63 0.20
C ILE A 121 -17.26 14.06 0.94
N ASN A 122 -18.43 13.79 0.35
CA ASN A 122 -19.71 14.11 0.95
C ASN A 122 -20.15 13.03 1.95
N ASP A 123 -21.28 13.26 2.64
CA ASP A 123 -21.82 12.33 3.64
C ASP A 123 -22.27 10.98 3.05
N MET A 124 -22.51 10.91 1.75
CA MET A 124 -22.83 9.67 1.04
C MET A 124 -21.58 8.85 0.68
N GLY A 125 -20.38 9.42 0.87
CA GLY A 125 -19.11 8.82 0.46
C GLY A 125 -18.77 9.06 -1.02
N ASP A 126 -19.45 9.98 -1.70
CA ASP A 126 -19.07 10.38 -3.06
C ASP A 126 -17.85 11.26 -3.03
N VAL A 127 -16.99 11.08 -4.04
CA VAL A 127 -15.67 11.69 -4.09
C VAL A 127 -15.58 12.63 -5.27
N PHE A 128 -15.25 13.90 -4.99
CA PHE A 128 -15.04 14.94 -5.97
C PHE A 128 -13.60 15.41 -5.89
N ILE A 129 -12.92 15.48 -7.04
CA ILE A 129 -11.54 15.94 -7.14
C ILE A 129 -11.52 17.30 -7.83
N THR A 130 -10.92 18.31 -7.18
CA THR A 130 -10.77 19.67 -7.71
C THR A 130 -9.34 19.96 -8.19
N GLY A 131 -9.21 20.97 -9.04
CA GLY A 131 -7.93 21.41 -9.61
C GLY A 131 -7.38 20.49 -10.71
N ASP A 132 -6.42 21.00 -11.46
CA ASP A 132 -5.81 20.40 -12.65
C ASP A 132 -4.31 20.10 -12.49
N THR A 133 -3.70 20.53 -11.40
CA THR A 133 -2.29 20.28 -11.09
C THR A 133 -2.06 18.82 -10.69
N THR A 134 -0.79 18.42 -10.62
CA THR A 134 -0.42 17.04 -10.27
C THR A 134 -0.93 16.65 -8.88
N LEU A 135 -1.62 15.51 -8.79
CA LEU A 135 -2.23 15.00 -7.57
C LEU A 135 -1.48 13.76 -7.08
N TYR A 136 -0.77 13.90 -5.97
CA TYR A 136 -0.08 12.79 -5.32
C TYR A 136 -1.05 11.95 -4.48
N LEU A 137 -1.03 10.64 -4.72
CA LEU A 137 -1.91 9.64 -4.12
C LEU A 137 -1.13 8.39 -3.74
N ASN A 138 -1.56 7.74 -2.66
CA ASN A 138 -1.02 6.48 -2.16
C ASN A 138 -1.99 5.33 -2.47
N PHE A 139 -1.54 4.36 -3.26
CA PHE A 139 -2.36 3.24 -3.75
C PHE A 139 -2.17 1.99 -2.87
N GLY A 140 -2.84 1.97 -1.72
CA GLY A 140 -3.02 0.77 -0.89
C GLY A 140 -2.26 0.72 0.43
N SER A 141 -1.41 1.69 0.78
CA SER A 141 -0.69 1.68 2.05
C SER A 141 -1.32 2.58 3.11
N LYS A 142 -2.25 2.05 3.91
CA LYS A 142 -2.87 2.78 5.03
C LYS A 142 -1.82 3.18 6.05
N LYS A 143 -0.90 2.27 6.37
CA LYS A 143 0.22 2.54 7.30
C LYS A 143 1.01 3.77 6.87
N ARG A 144 1.40 3.86 5.59
CA ARG A 144 2.18 5.00 5.09
C ARG A 144 1.37 6.31 5.15
N ALA A 145 0.06 6.25 4.90
CA ALA A 145 -0.82 7.41 5.02
C ALA A 145 -0.88 7.93 6.45
N ILE A 146 -0.98 7.05 7.45
CA ILE A 146 -0.97 7.40 8.88
C ILE A 146 0.37 8.02 9.29
N GLU A 147 1.49 7.42 8.88
CA GLU A 147 2.82 7.99 9.14
C GLU A 147 2.99 9.37 8.50
N TYR A 148 2.46 9.56 7.29
CA TYR A 148 2.51 10.86 6.60
C TYR A 148 1.60 11.89 7.25
N LEU A 149 0.43 11.50 7.74
CA LEU A 149 -0.46 12.37 8.51
C LEU A 149 0.23 12.87 9.78
N GLN A 150 0.84 11.97 10.56
CA GLN A 150 1.57 12.37 11.77
C GLN A 150 2.69 13.36 11.44
N GLN A 151 3.46 13.09 10.38
CA GLN A 151 4.49 14.02 9.90
C GLN A 151 3.90 15.40 9.56
N LYS A 152 2.70 15.47 8.96
CA LYS A 152 2.05 16.75 8.63
C LYS A 152 1.52 17.49 9.85
N ILE A 153 0.98 16.77 10.83
CA ILE A 153 0.58 17.33 12.12
C ILE A 153 1.79 17.91 12.85
N ASP A 154 2.91 17.18 12.90
CA ASP A 154 4.16 17.64 13.51
C ASP A 154 4.75 18.87 12.80
N GLN A 155 4.46 19.03 11.50
CA GLN A 155 4.80 20.21 10.68
C GLN A 155 3.77 21.35 10.81
N ASN A 156 2.81 21.26 11.73
CA ASN A 156 1.73 22.23 11.95
C ASN A 156 0.87 22.48 10.70
N LEU A 157 0.63 21.47 9.86
CA LEU A 157 -0.33 21.60 8.77
C LEU A 157 -1.75 21.72 9.36
N PRO A 158 -2.48 22.82 9.11
CA PRO A 158 -3.83 22.99 9.63
C PRO A 158 -4.79 21.98 9.01
N ASN A 159 -5.73 21.48 9.82
CA ASN A 159 -6.79 20.55 9.40
C ASN A 159 -6.26 19.33 8.62
N ALA A 160 -5.06 18.85 8.99
CA ALA A 160 -4.48 17.67 8.34
C ALA A 160 -5.36 16.44 8.63
N GLU A 161 -5.81 15.79 7.57
CA GLU A 161 -6.62 14.57 7.63
C GLU A 161 -6.24 13.57 6.53
N ILE A 162 -6.58 12.30 6.76
CA ILE A 162 -6.53 11.27 5.72
C ILE A 162 -7.89 11.20 5.05
N LYS A 163 -7.89 11.19 3.73
CA LYS A 163 -9.03 10.85 2.90
C LYS A 163 -8.76 9.57 2.16
N SER A 164 -9.77 8.72 2.05
CA SER A 164 -9.66 7.46 1.33
C SER A 164 -10.85 7.18 0.45
N PHE A 165 -10.64 6.41 -0.60
CA PHE A 165 -11.68 5.98 -1.55
C PHE A 165 -11.19 4.78 -2.36
N VAL A 166 -12.09 4.12 -3.07
CA VAL A 166 -11.79 2.85 -3.75
C VAL A 166 -11.83 3.01 -5.27
N ILE A 167 -10.89 2.33 -5.94
CA ILE A 167 -10.84 2.19 -7.40
C ILE A 167 -10.66 0.72 -7.82
N PRO A 168 -10.96 0.35 -9.09
CA PRO A 168 -10.61 -0.95 -9.65
C PRO A 168 -9.10 -1.18 -9.67
N ARG A 169 -8.68 -2.40 -9.34
CA ARG A 169 -7.26 -2.80 -9.32
C ARG A 169 -6.59 -2.69 -10.70
N GLU A 170 -7.33 -2.92 -11.77
CA GLU A 170 -6.81 -2.78 -13.14
C GLU A 170 -6.35 -1.34 -13.44
N TYR A 171 -7.04 -0.33 -12.89
CA TYR A 171 -6.65 1.06 -13.08
C TYR A 171 -5.33 1.38 -12.37
N ARG A 172 -5.12 0.88 -11.15
CA ARG A 172 -3.80 0.96 -10.48
C ARG A 172 -2.71 0.34 -11.35
N LYS A 173 -2.97 -0.84 -11.95
CA LYS A 173 -1.98 -1.51 -12.79
C LYS A 173 -1.61 -0.64 -14.00
N GLN A 174 -2.60 -0.03 -14.66
CA GLN A 174 -2.37 0.90 -15.77
C GLN A 174 -1.51 2.09 -15.34
N ILE A 175 -1.82 2.72 -14.19
CA ILE A 175 -0.98 3.80 -13.64
C ILE A 175 0.44 3.31 -13.36
N GLN A 176 0.60 2.14 -12.74
CA GLN A 176 1.90 1.56 -12.43
C GLN A 176 2.75 1.30 -13.68
N ASP A 177 2.14 0.77 -14.74
CA ASP A 177 2.84 0.43 -15.99
C ASP A 177 3.27 1.68 -16.78
N LEU A 178 2.52 2.77 -16.65
CA LEU A 178 2.81 4.05 -17.30
C LEU A 178 3.74 4.97 -16.48
N ALA A 179 3.85 4.74 -15.18
CA ALA A 179 4.53 5.66 -14.28
C ALA A 179 6.03 5.76 -14.55
N VAL A 180 6.54 6.99 -14.54
CA VAL A 180 7.95 7.30 -14.75
C VAL A 180 8.57 7.81 -13.46
N ALA A 181 9.80 7.38 -13.16
CA ALA A 181 10.54 7.89 -12.01
C ALA A 181 10.88 9.37 -12.22
N GLU A 182 10.81 10.18 -11.15
CA GLU A 182 11.02 11.63 -11.24
C GLU A 182 12.34 12.02 -11.92
N LYS A 183 13.42 11.28 -11.61
CA LYS A 183 14.75 11.44 -12.24
C LYS A 183 14.77 11.24 -13.76
N ASP A 184 13.82 10.46 -14.30
CA ASP A 184 13.77 10.10 -15.71
C ASP A 184 12.74 10.95 -16.49
N ILE A 185 11.90 11.75 -15.82
CA ILE A 185 10.80 12.50 -16.46
C ILE A 185 11.31 13.37 -17.61
N ARG A 186 12.40 14.12 -17.38
CA ARG A 186 12.94 15.04 -18.39
C ARG A 186 13.29 14.36 -19.72
N VAL A 187 13.62 13.07 -19.68
CA VAL A 187 14.06 12.30 -20.85
C VAL A 187 12.93 11.42 -21.40
N LYS A 188 12.15 10.78 -20.52
CA LYS A 188 11.14 9.78 -20.91
C LYS A 188 9.71 10.32 -21.04
N ASP A 189 9.45 11.51 -20.51
CA ASP A 189 8.13 12.16 -20.52
C ASP A 189 8.28 13.70 -20.62
N PRO A 190 8.85 14.21 -21.74
CA PRO A 190 9.08 15.65 -21.92
C PRO A 190 7.79 16.46 -21.87
N ASP A 191 6.69 15.88 -22.35
CA ASP A 191 5.36 16.50 -22.39
C ASP A 191 4.59 16.41 -21.06
N ARG A 192 5.18 15.75 -20.04
CA ARG A 192 4.63 15.59 -18.69
C ARG A 192 3.23 14.98 -18.66
N VAL A 193 2.98 14.02 -19.55
CA VAL A 193 1.68 13.34 -19.70
C VAL A 193 1.59 12.05 -18.90
N ARG A 194 2.70 11.51 -18.39
CA ARG A 194 2.73 10.23 -17.66
C ARG A 194 2.63 10.43 -16.14
N PRO A 195 2.14 9.42 -15.40
CA PRO A 195 2.16 9.46 -13.94
C PRO A 195 3.60 9.51 -13.44
N VAL A 196 3.81 10.13 -12.29
CA VAL A 196 5.14 10.24 -11.66
C VAL A 196 5.22 9.31 -10.47
N ILE A 197 6.27 8.51 -10.37
CA ILE A 197 6.60 7.81 -9.12
C ILE A 197 7.16 8.87 -8.17
N ALA A 198 6.49 9.08 -7.04
CA ALA A 198 6.86 10.12 -6.06
C ALA A 198 8.17 9.77 -5.33
N ASP A 199 8.09 9.16 -4.14
CA ASP A 199 9.26 8.68 -3.42
C ASP A 199 9.21 7.16 -3.24
N PRO A 200 9.87 6.38 -4.12
CA PRO A 200 9.89 4.93 -4.03
C PRO A 200 10.64 4.41 -2.80
N THR A 201 11.45 5.24 -2.14
CA THR A 201 12.19 4.85 -0.93
C THR A 201 11.31 4.85 0.32
N LYS A 202 10.22 5.63 0.31
CA LYS A 202 9.30 5.75 1.45
C LYS A 202 8.18 4.72 1.42
N ALA A 203 7.58 4.50 0.25
CA ALA A 203 6.65 3.40 0.04
C ALA A 203 6.45 3.17 -1.46
N LYS A 204 6.16 1.91 -1.81
CA LYS A 204 5.70 1.55 -3.14
C LYS A 204 4.32 2.14 -3.43
N HIS A 205 4.00 2.26 -4.72
CA HIS A 205 2.68 2.66 -5.21
C HIS A 205 2.23 4.06 -4.78
N GLN A 206 3.19 4.98 -4.67
CA GLN A 206 2.91 6.41 -4.55
C GLN A 206 3.09 7.07 -5.90
N TYR A 207 2.00 7.58 -6.45
CA TYR A 207 1.96 8.15 -7.79
C TYR A 207 1.43 9.58 -7.77
N GLY A 208 2.07 10.47 -8.54
CA GLY A 208 1.57 11.78 -8.91
C GLY A 208 0.82 11.69 -10.23
N LEU A 209 -0.51 11.87 -10.21
CA LEU A 209 -1.36 11.86 -11.39
C LEU A 209 -1.42 13.23 -12.04
N ARG A 210 -1.30 13.29 -13.36
CA ARG A 210 -1.45 14.49 -14.19
C ARG A 210 -2.93 14.76 -14.50
N ALA A 211 -3.24 15.95 -15.03
CA ALA A 211 -4.60 16.40 -15.33
C ALA A 211 -5.45 15.34 -16.06
N SER A 212 -4.93 14.76 -17.15
CA SER A 212 -5.64 13.72 -17.92
C SER A 212 -5.95 12.46 -17.11
N GLN A 213 -5.04 12.03 -16.24
CA GLN A 213 -5.23 10.87 -15.36
C GLN A 213 -6.16 11.18 -14.19
N ILE A 214 -6.22 12.44 -13.76
CA ILE A 214 -7.19 12.88 -12.76
C ILE A 214 -8.60 12.81 -13.35
N GLU A 215 -8.78 13.24 -14.59
CA GLU A 215 -10.07 13.11 -15.28
C GLU A 215 -10.48 11.64 -15.44
N GLU A 216 -9.56 10.77 -15.86
CA GLU A 216 -9.86 9.33 -15.92
C GLU A 216 -10.17 8.77 -14.53
N LEU A 217 -9.40 9.13 -13.50
CA LEU A 217 -9.60 8.69 -12.12
C LEU A 217 -11.02 9.01 -11.64
N LYS A 218 -11.58 10.18 -11.94
CA LYS A 218 -12.94 10.57 -11.55
C LYS A 218 -13.99 9.54 -12.00
N TYR A 219 -13.83 8.94 -13.18
CA TYR A 219 -14.72 7.90 -13.69
C TYR A 219 -14.43 6.50 -13.13
N LYS A 220 -13.23 6.28 -12.57
CA LYS A 220 -12.83 4.99 -11.98
C LYS A 220 -13.13 4.92 -10.49
N ILE A 221 -13.40 6.04 -9.82
CA ILE A 221 -13.76 6.02 -8.41
C ILE A 221 -15.10 5.30 -8.23
N LYS A 222 -15.12 4.34 -7.30
CA LYS A 222 -16.36 3.75 -6.80
C LYS A 222 -17.05 4.78 -5.92
N GLN A 223 -18.07 5.45 -6.45
CA GLN A 223 -18.85 6.42 -5.67
C GLN A 223 -19.49 5.75 -4.44
N GLY A 224 -19.69 6.51 -3.37
CA GLY A 224 -20.06 6.00 -2.05
C GLY A 224 -18.95 5.28 -1.26
N SER A 225 -17.72 5.17 -1.79
CA SER A 225 -16.60 4.52 -1.08
C SER A 225 -15.72 5.48 -0.27
N GLY A 226 -15.93 6.79 -0.44
CA GLY A 226 -15.15 7.84 0.18
C GLY A 226 -15.28 7.87 1.70
N LYS A 227 -14.17 8.13 2.39
CA LYS A 227 -14.13 8.33 3.85
C LYS A 227 -13.18 9.47 4.20
N ASN A 228 -13.63 10.34 5.10
CA ASN A 228 -12.79 11.32 5.79
C ASN A 228 -12.34 10.72 7.14
N GLY A 229 -11.10 10.99 7.54
CA GLY A 229 -10.54 10.46 8.79
C GLY A 229 -9.99 9.03 8.66
N ASN A 230 -9.61 8.45 9.80
CA ASN A 230 -8.88 7.18 9.90
C ASN A 230 -9.76 6.01 10.39
#